data_AF-A0AAD4LA94-F1
#
_entry.id   AF-A0AAD4LA94-F1
#
_cell.length_a   1.000
_cell.length_b   1.000
_cell.length_c   1.000
_cell.angle_alpha   90.00
_cell.angle_beta   90.00
_cell.angle_gamma   90.00
#
_symmetry.space_group_name_H-M   'P 1'
#
loop_
_entity.id
_entity.type
_entity.pdbx_description
1 polymer ?
#
loop_
_entity_poly.entity_id
_entity_poly.type
_entity_poly.pdbx_seq_one_letter_code
_entity_poly.pdbx_strand_id
1 'polypeptide(L)'
;MSPHEMGITGRLCIWRRLGTKGSLTNRMMRLLIRHGADVTAQDDAHSTPLHLASSKGSVETVEMLIQHGADVNAQNGDQSTPLHLAASSRLAVEGNVVRLLLKHGANVDAKDGEGRTPLQVASSEGHYWIAKLLSDHHART
;
A
#
# COMPACT_ATOMS: atom_id res chain seq x y z
N MET A 1 -34.95 -8.48 0.81
CA MET A 1 -33.60 -8.35 1.42
C MET A 1 -33.71 -7.37 2.57
N SER A 2 -33.20 -7.75 3.74
CA SER A 2 -33.55 -7.20 5.06
C SER A 2 -32.83 -5.89 5.44
N PRO A 3 -33.34 -5.11 6.41
CA PRO A 3 -32.96 -3.71 6.68
C PRO A 3 -31.76 -3.51 7.61
N HIS A 4 -30.82 -4.47 7.71
CA HIS A 4 -29.80 -4.48 8.77
C HIS A 4 -28.42 -3.89 8.42
N GLU A 5 -28.25 -3.22 7.28
CA GLU A 5 -26.97 -2.57 6.93
C GLU A 5 -27.03 -1.04 6.96
N MET A 6 -27.73 -0.48 7.95
CA MET A 6 -27.53 0.90 8.38
C MET A 6 -26.53 0.92 9.53
N GLY A 7 -25.26 1.25 9.26
CA GLY A 7 -24.36 1.54 10.37
C GLY A 7 -22.88 1.75 10.10
N ILE A 8 -22.46 2.51 9.08
CA ILE A 8 -21.18 3.28 9.15
C ILE A 8 -21.21 4.49 8.19
N THR A 9 -22.15 5.42 8.37
CA THR A 9 -22.12 6.73 7.70
C THR A 9 -21.58 7.77 8.69
N GLY A 10 -20.31 8.17 8.56
CA GLY A 10 -19.77 9.23 9.43
C GLY A 10 -18.35 9.73 9.18
N ARG A 11 -17.51 9.02 8.41
CA ARG A 11 -16.25 9.56 7.89
C ARG A 11 -16.20 9.26 6.40
N LEU A 12 -15.89 10.26 5.60
CA LEU A 12 -16.05 10.27 4.15
C LEU A 12 -15.32 9.09 3.48
N CYS A 13 -16.06 8.01 3.18
CA CYS A 13 -15.63 6.86 2.38
C CYS A 13 -15.60 7.21 0.88
N ILE A 14 -14.93 8.31 0.53
CA ILE A 14 -14.83 8.87 -0.83
C ILE A 14 -14.12 7.93 -1.81
N TRP A 15 -13.31 7.00 -1.30
CA TRP A 15 -12.53 6.05 -2.09
C TRP A 15 -13.43 5.08 -2.85
N ARG A 16 -14.51 4.59 -2.21
CA ARG A 16 -15.48 3.65 -2.79
C ARG A 16 -16.24 4.23 -3.99
N ARG A 17 -16.47 5.55 -4.02
CA ARG A 17 -17.22 6.19 -5.12
C ARG A 17 -16.33 6.64 -6.28
N LEU A 18 -15.04 6.83 -6.04
CA LEU A 18 -14.09 7.30 -7.05
C LEU A 18 -13.26 6.16 -7.68
N GLY A 19 -13.14 5.00 -7.01
CA GLY A 19 -12.33 3.88 -7.47
C GLY A 19 -12.84 3.13 -8.70
N THR A 20 -14.13 3.25 -9.05
CA THR A 20 -14.73 2.40 -10.10
C THR A 20 -14.67 2.97 -11.52
N LYS A 21 -14.28 4.24 -11.74
CA LYS A 21 -14.28 4.83 -13.10
C LYS A 21 -13.12 5.75 -13.50
N GLY A 22 -12.11 5.95 -12.66
CA GLY A 22 -10.97 6.75 -13.10
C GLY A 22 -9.80 6.63 -12.16
N SER A 23 -8.62 6.34 -12.72
CA SER A 23 -7.34 6.38 -12.01
C SER A 23 -7.26 7.63 -11.13
N LEU A 24 -7.40 7.46 -9.81
CA LEU A 24 -7.17 8.52 -8.84
C LEU A 24 -5.71 8.96 -9.00
N THR A 25 -5.51 10.15 -9.55
CA THR A 25 -4.18 10.73 -9.71
C THR A 25 -3.59 11.07 -8.33
N ASN A 26 -2.26 11.06 -8.21
CA ASN A 26 -1.57 11.40 -6.96
C ASN A 26 -2.03 12.74 -6.37
N ARG A 27 -2.36 13.71 -7.24
CA ARG A 27 -2.86 15.02 -6.82
C ARG A 27 -4.22 14.94 -6.15
N MET A 28 -5.10 14.08 -6.63
CA MET A 28 -6.41 13.86 -6.02
C MET A 28 -6.26 13.17 -4.66
N MET A 29 -5.43 12.12 -4.57
CA MET A 29 -5.17 11.44 -3.29
C MET A 29 -4.68 12.40 -2.20
N ARG A 30 -3.72 13.28 -2.51
CA ARG A 30 -3.20 14.27 -1.55
C ARG A 30 -4.27 15.25 -1.08
N LEU A 31 -5.10 15.75 -1.99
CA LEU A 31 -6.17 16.68 -1.64
C LEU A 31 -7.14 16.04 -0.65
N LEU A 32 -7.50 14.78 -0.92
CA LEU A 32 -8.43 14.01 -0.10
C LEU A 32 -7.88 13.75 1.31
N ILE A 33 -6.64 13.31 1.43
CA ILE A 33 -5.99 13.07 2.74
C ILE A 33 -5.93 14.37 3.56
N ARG A 34 -5.57 15.51 2.92
CA ARG A 34 -5.53 16.82 3.58
C ARG A 34 -6.90 17.27 4.10
N HIS A 35 -7.99 16.82 3.49
CA HIS A 35 -9.36 17.08 3.93
C HIS A 35 -9.92 16.02 4.88
N GLY A 36 -9.07 15.16 5.47
CA GLY A 36 -9.48 14.17 6.46
C GLY A 36 -10.11 12.92 5.86
N ALA A 37 -9.74 12.57 4.62
CA ALA A 37 -10.12 11.28 4.05
C ALA A 37 -9.62 10.14 4.93
N ASP A 38 -10.45 9.10 5.03
CA ASP A 38 -10.10 7.90 5.77
C ASP A 38 -8.96 7.16 5.06
N VAL A 39 -7.82 7.02 5.75
CA VAL A 39 -6.62 6.32 5.26
C VAL A 39 -6.74 4.80 5.37
N THR A 40 -7.75 4.31 6.09
CA THR A 40 -8.04 2.88 6.28
C THR A 40 -9.09 2.34 5.30
N ALA A 41 -9.71 3.24 4.53
CA ALA A 41 -10.71 2.86 3.53
C ALA A 41 -10.14 1.85 2.53
N GLN A 42 -10.99 0.93 2.08
CA GLN A 42 -10.63 -0.12 1.14
C GLN A 42 -11.43 0.02 -0.16
N ASP A 43 -10.80 -0.31 -1.28
CA ASP A 43 -11.49 -0.51 -2.55
C ASP A 43 -12.09 -1.93 -2.66
N ASP A 44 -12.67 -2.28 -3.81
CA ASP A 44 -13.29 -3.58 -4.04
C ASP A 44 -12.29 -4.75 -3.99
N ALA A 45 -10.99 -4.48 -4.14
CA ALA A 45 -9.90 -5.44 -3.98
C ALA A 45 -9.34 -5.46 -2.54
N HIS A 46 -10.06 -4.86 -1.59
CA HIS A 46 -9.64 -4.66 -0.20
C HIS A 46 -8.32 -3.88 -0.06
N SER A 47 -7.93 -3.13 -1.10
CA SER A 47 -6.68 -2.36 -1.11
C SER A 47 -6.90 -1.01 -0.44
N THR A 48 -6.01 -0.69 0.51
CA THR A 48 -5.99 0.63 1.17
C THR A 48 -5.29 1.69 0.29
N PRO A 49 -5.45 2.99 0.56
CA PRO A 49 -4.67 4.04 -0.09
C PRO A 49 -3.16 3.78 -0.09
N LEU A 50 -2.64 3.14 0.96
CA LEU A 50 -1.22 2.83 1.09
C LEU A 50 -0.77 1.74 0.10
N HIS A 51 -1.62 0.75 -0.16
CA HIS A 51 -1.39 -0.25 -1.21
C HIS A 51 -1.26 0.42 -2.59
N LEU A 52 -2.23 1.27 -2.92
CA LEU A 52 -2.28 1.96 -4.21
C LEU A 52 -1.09 2.90 -4.40
N ALA A 53 -0.72 3.67 -3.36
CA ALA A 53 0.42 4.57 -3.40
C ALA A 53 1.75 3.81 -3.55
N SER A 54 1.88 2.65 -2.88
CA SER A 54 3.07 1.80 -2.95
C SER A 54 3.24 1.17 -4.32
N SER A 55 2.16 0.64 -4.90
CA SER A 55 2.15 0.11 -6.27
C SER A 55 2.54 1.18 -7.31
N LYS A 56 2.12 2.43 -7.10
CA LYS A 56 2.46 3.57 -7.98
C LYS A 56 3.85 4.17 -7.74
N GLY A 57 4.61 3.69 -6.75
CA GLY A 57 5.94 4.26 -6.43
C GLY A 57 5.90 5.69 -5.88
N SER A 58 4.76 6.14 -5.35
CA SER A 58 4.55 7.55 -4.98
C SER A 58 5.03 7.87 -3.56
N VAL A 59 6.34 8.13 -3.40
CA VAL A 59 7.02 8.35 -2.11
C VAL A 59 6.31 9.37 -1.21
N GLU A 60 6.00 10.56 -1.74
CA GLU A 60 5.33 11.62 -0.96
C GLU A 60 3.95 11.18 -0.43
N THR A 61 3.19 10.45 -1.25
CA THR A 61 1.85 9.97 -0.86
C THR A 61 1.96 8.87 0.20
N VAL A 62 2.95 7.98 0.07
CA VAL A 62 3.23 6.93 1.07
C VAL A 62 3.61 7.58 2.40
N GLU A 63 4.51 8.56 2.40
CA GLU A 63 4.93 9.27 3.62
C GLU A 63 3.75 9.96 4.31
N MET A 64 2.93 10.69 3.54
CA MET A 64 1.74 11.35 4.05
C MET A 64 0.75 10.35 4.66
N LEU A 65 0.48 9.23 3.99
CA LEU A 65 -0.45 8.21 4.48
C LEU A 65 0.03 7.60 5.81
N ILE A 66 1.33 7.29 5.92
CA ILE A 66 1.92 6.76 7.15
C ILE A 66 1.83 7.79 8.28
N GLN A 67 2.13 9.06 8.02
CA GLN A 67 2.00 10.15 8.99
C GLN A 67 0.56 10.33 9.49
N HIS A 68 -0.42 10.03 8.64
CA HIS A 68 -1.84 10.04 8.98
C HIS A 68 -2.35 8.72 9.58
N GLY A 69 -1.46 7.79 9.93
CA GLY A 69 -1.80 6.56 10.66
C GLY A 69 -2.24 5.39 9.78
N ALA A 70 -1.88 5.38 8.50
CA ALA A 70 -2.10 4.20 7.66
C ALA A 70 -1.29 3.01 8.19
N ASP A 71 -1.93 1.83 8.22
CA ASP A 71 -1.26 0.60 8.63
C ASP A 71 -0.30 0.11 7.52
N VAL A 72 0.99 0.14 7.84
CA VAL A 72 2.12 -0.26 6.97
C VAL A 72 2.09 -1.75 6.63
N ASN A 73 1.45 -2.56 7.47
CA ASN A 73 1.36 -4.01 7.33
C ASN A 73 -0.05 -4.49 6.95
N ALA A 74 -0.95 -3.57 6.57
CA ALA A 74 -2.28 -3.92 6.10
C ALA A 74 -2.20 -4.94 4.96
N GLN A 75 -3.14 -5.88 4.92
CA GLN A 75 -3.24 -6.87 3.85
C GLN A 75 -4.45 -6.57 2.97
N ASN A 76 -4.26 -6.63 1.65
CA ASN A 76 -5.36 -6.55 0.70
C ASN A 76 -6.03 -7.93 0.48
N GLY A 77 -6.93 -8.03 -0.51
CA GLY A 77 -7.66 -9.27 -0.80
C GLY A 77 -6.76 -10.45 -1.20
N ASP A 78 -5.58 -10.17 -1.74
CA ASP A 78 -4.56 -11.16 -2.11
C ASP A 78 -3.57 -11.44 -0.95
N GLN A 79 -3.89 -10.98 0.25
CA GLN A 79 -3.04 -10.99 1.44
C GLN A 79 -1.69 -10.26 1.24
N SER A 80 -1.57 -9.47 0.18
CA SER A 80 -0.37 -8.69 -0.13
C SER A 80 -0.33 -7.46 0.75
N THR A 81 0.86 -7.16 1.28
CA THR A 81 1.12 -5.91 2.03
C THR A 81 1.56 -4.78 1.09
N PRO A 82 1.55 -3.51 1.53
CA PRO A 82 2.15 -2.41 0.77
C PRO A 82 3.59 -2.69 0.32
N LEU A 83 4.36 -3.43 1.13
CA LEU A 83 5.72 -3.83 0.81
C LEU A 83 5.79 -4.82 -0.36
N HIS A 84 4.85 -5.77 -0.46
CA HIS A 84 4.73 -6.67 -1.62
C HIS A 84 4.45 -5.89 -2.90
N LEU A 85 3.53 -4.92 -2.86
CA LEU A 85 3.20 -4.10 -4.02
C LEU A 85 4.32 -3.15 -4.43
N ALA A 86 5.06 -2.61 -3.45
CA ALA A 86 6.26 -1.84 -3.73
C ALA A 86 7.36 -2.73 -4.37
N ALA A 87 7.48 -3.98 -3.92
CA ALA A 87 8.44 -4.94 -4.45
C ALA A 87 8.11 -5.41 -5.88
N SER A 88 6.82 -5.55 -6.23
CA SER A 88 6.37 -5.89 -7.58
C SER A 88 6.28 -4.70 -8.53
N SER A 89 6.45 -3.46 -8.04
CA SER A 89 6.32 -2.26 -8.87
C SER A 89 7.61 -1.93 -9.61
N ARG A 90 7.52 -1.84 -10.94
CA ARG A 90 8.59 -1.28 -11.80
C ARG A 90 8.75 0.24 -11.64
N LEU A 91 7.76 0.91 -11.05
CA LEU A 91 7.73 2.36 -10.86
C LEU A 91 8.40 2.79 -9.55
N ALA A 92 8.80 1.85 -8.70
CA ALA A 92 9.63 2.11 -7.54
C ALA A 92 11.08 2.41 -7.96
N VAL A 93 11.27 3.47 -8.75
CA VAL A 93 12.58 3.97 -9.15
C VAL A 93 13.39 4.21 -7.86
N GLU A 94 14.55 3.56 -7.75
CA GLU A 94 15.47 3.55 -6.60
C GLU A 94 14.99 2.85 -5.31
N GLY A 95 13.81 2.24 -5.28
CA GLY A 95 13.32 1.55 -4.08
C GLY A 95 13.03 2.49 -2.90
N ASN A 96 12.83 3.78 -3.15
CA ASN A 96 12.59 4.79 -2.10
C ASN A 96 11.34 4.47 -1.27
N VAL A 97 10.26 4.01 -1.92
CA VAL A 97 9.05 3.52 -1.22
C VAL A 97 9.37 2.33 -0.31
N VAL A 98 10.18 1.38 -0.78
CA VAL A 98 10.58 0.20 0.00
C VAL A 98 11.36 0.65 1.24
N ARG A 99 12.36 1.54 1.09
CA ARG A 99 13.10 2.12 2.23
C ARG A 99 12.18 2.79 3.24
N LEU A 100 11.21 3.57 2.75
CA LEU A 100 10.27 4.28 3.59
C LEU A 100 9.38 3.32 4.38
N LEU A 101 8.81 2.32 3.73
CA LEU A 101 8.00 1.29 4.38
C LEU A 101 8.82 0.53 5.45
N LEU A 102 10.05 0.12 5.13
CA LEU A 102 10.95 -0.56 6.07
C LEU A 102 11.28 0.31 7.29
N LYS A 103 11.59 1.60 7.07
CA LYS A 103 11.84 2.57 8.14
C LYS A 103 10.66 2.68 9.11
N HIS A 104 9.45 2.48 8.62
CA HIS A 104 8.21 2.52 9.41
C HIS A 104 7.72 1.15 9.89
N GLY A 105 8.59 0.12 9.88
CA GLY A 105 8.29 -1.18 10.48
C GLY A 105 7.50 -2.13 9.59
N ALA A 106 7.62 -2.00 8.27
CA ALA A 106 7.08 -3.00 7.34
C ALA A 106 7.71 -4.37 7.58
N ASN A 107 6.88 -5.41 7.69
CA ASN A 107 7.32 -6.78 7.88
C ASN A 107 7.91 -7.34 6.57
N VAL A 108 9.23 -7.55 6.55
CA VAL A 108 9.97 -8.13 5.43
C VAL A 108 9.67 -9.61 5.18
N ASP A 109 9.17 -10.31 6.19
CA ASP A 109 8.88 -11.74 6.16
C ASP A 109 7.38 -12.02 6.04
N ALA A 110 6.55 -10.98 5.85
CA ALA A 110 5.14 -11.15 5.56
C ALA A 110 4.95 -12.02 4.32
N LYS A 111 3.94 -12.89 4.34
CA LYS A 111 3.62 -13.76 3.21
C LYS A 111 2.34 -13.26 2.53
N ASP A 112 2.38 -13.14 1.20
CA ASP A 112 1.19 -12.94 0.38
C ASP A 112 0.34 -14.23 0.30
N GLY A 113 -0.78 -14.18 -0.43
CA GLY A 113 -1.68 -15.32 -0.60
C GLY A 113 -1.06 -16.51 -1.35
N GLU A 114 0.05 -16.29 -2.04
CA GLU A 114 0.85 -17.32 -2.71
C GLU A 114 1.96 -17.88 -1.78
N GLY A 115 2.03 -17.39 -0.53
CA GLY A 115 3.05 -17.78 0.45
C GLY A 115 4.42 -17.15 0.20
N ARG A 116 4.52 -16.14 -0.66
CA ARG A 116 5.77 -15.48 -1.04
C ARG A 116 6.04 -14.28 -0.16
N THR A 117 7.31 -14.02 0.13
CA THR A 117 7.79 -12.80 0.78
C THR A 117 7.97 -11.66 -0.23
N PRO A 118 8.01 -10.39 0.21
CA PRO A 118 8.35 -9.26 -0.67
C PRO A 118 9.68 -9.45 -1.41
N LEU A 119 10.66 -10.10 -0.77
CA LEU A 119 11.94 -10.43 -1.40
C LEU A 119 11.75 -11.42 -2.56
N GLN A 120 10.98 -12.50 -2.34
CA GLN A 120 10.69 -13.49 -3.38
C GLN A 120 9.92 -12.87 -4.54
N VAL A 121 8.97 -11.95 -4.26
CA VAL A 121 8.25 -11.19 -5.30
C VAL A 121 9.20 -10.30 -6.10
N ALA A 122 10.10 -9.54 -5.45
CA ALA A 122 11.08 -8.72 -6.15
C ALA A 122 12.02 -9.57 -7.02
N SER A 123 12.44 -10.74 -6.52
CA SER A 123 13.26 -11.69 -7.27
C SER A 123 12.52 -12.27 -8.48
N SER A 124 11.25 -12.65 -8.35
CA SER A 124 10.46 -13.21 -9.47
C SER A 124 10.19 -12.18 -10.56
N GLU A 125 10.02 -10.90 -10.19
CA GLU A 125 9.79 -9.80 -11.15
C GLU A 125 11.09 -9.27 -11.78
N GLY A 126 12.26 -9.76 -11.35
CA GLY A 126 13.57 -9.31 -11.84
C GLY A 126 14.01 -7.95 -11.29
N HIS A 127 13.42 -7.48 -10.18
CA HIS A 127 13.72 -6.20 -9.56
C HIS A 127 14.97 -6.28 -8.67
N TYR A 128 16.13 -6.48 -9.30
CA TYR A 128 17.42 -6.72 -8.63
C TYR A 128 17.72 -5.73 -7.50
N TRP A 129 17.55 -4.43 -7.74
CA TRP A 129 17.86 -3.40 -6.73
C TRP A 129 16.94 -3.48 -5.51
N ILE A 130 15.66 -3.82 -5.68
CA ILE A 130 14.72 -3.97 -4.57
C ILE A 130 15.04 -5.25 -3.79
N ALA A 131 15.29 -6.36 -4.49
CA ALA A 131 15.66 -7.63 -3.86
C ALA A 131 16.95 -7.47 -3.04
N LYS A 132 17.96 -6.78 -3.58
CA LYS A 132 19.19 -6.45 -2.86
C LYS A 132 18.91 -5.61 -1.61
N LEU A 133 18.07 -4.59 -1.73
CA LEU A 133 17.72 -3.71 -0.61
C LEU A 133 17.01 -4.45 0.52
N LEU A 134 16.06 -5.33 0.19
CA LEU A 134 15.37 -6.17 1.16
C LEU A 134 16.32 -7.16 1.84
N SER A 135 17.21 -7.79 1.07
CA SER A 135 18.24 -8.69 1.61
C SER A 135 19.21 -7.97 2.55
N ASP A 136 19.70 -6.78 2.15
CA ASP A 136 20.59 -5.95 2.96
C ASP A 136 19.93 -5.47 4.25
N HIS A 137 18.61 -5.25 4.25
CA HIS A 137 17.85 -4.89 5.44
C HIS A 137 17.65 -6.10 6.37
N HIS A 138 17.27 -7.25 5.82
CA HIS A 138 17.09 -8.49 6.58
C HIS A 138 18.38 -8.96 7.27
N ALA A 139 19.55 -8.76 6.63
CA ALA A 139 20.85 -9.07 7.23
C ALA A 139 21.26 -8.13 8.39
N ARG A 140 20.54 -7.00 8.59
CA ARG A 140 20.86 -5.97 9.59
C ARG A 140 19.91 -5.95 10.79
N THR A 141 18.77 -6.63 10.70
CA THR A 141 17.73 -6.74 11.72
C THR A 141 17.84 -8.04 12.49
#